data_AF-A0A0K2V150-F1
#
_entry.id   AF-A0A0K2V150-F1
#
_cell.length_a   1.000
_cell.length_b   1.000
_cell.length_c   1.000
_cell.angle_alpha   90.00
_cell.angle_beta   90.00
_cell.angle_gamma   90.00
#
_symmetry.space_group_name_H-M   'P 1'
#
loop_
_entity.id
_entity.type
_entity.pdbx_description
1 polymer ?
#
loop_
_entity_poly.entity_id
_entity_poly.type
_entity_poly.pdbx_seq_one_letter_code
_entity_poly.pdbx_strand_id
1 'polypeptide(L)'
;MSGLYFGVNNELPGPKLPRVNPSNFRRSQHFEVVQGVSNSIQRMIPGKVGIGKRPLENERCDTWTFGEKTQTNQIPGSLPKWLVNDKKILRFWSYLIEPISEGGLGTSLKRRFNVYYFLEDDSIKVTEIHSSMGRVSHETFIRRHRIPFKGNKFRLKPNDPYINFWDLNLGFELELYGRAHVITDCDPFTTSYLTKCGVQMNPSIAEMPDRCS
;
A
#
# COMPACT_ATOMS: atom_id res chain seq x y z
N MET A 1 -2.87 50.06 -0.04
CA MET A 1 -3.35 49.19 -1.14
C MET A 1 -2.15 48.74 -1.95
N SER A 2 -2.13 47.44 -2.24
CA SER A 2 -1.05 46.59 -2.71
C SER A 2 -0.46 46.96 -4.07
N GLY A 3 0.87 46.90 -4.19
CA GLY A 3 1.59 46.86 -5.47
C GLY A 3 2.61 45.72 -5.45
N LEU A 4 2.34 44.67 -6.23
CA LEU A 4 3.25 43.56 -6.52
C LEU A 4 4.45 44.07 -7.33
N TYR A 5 5.67 43.73 -6.92
CA TYR A 5 6.83 43.71 -7.83
C TYR A 5 7.37 42.29 -7.92
N PHE A 6 7.20 41.71 -9.09
CA PHE A 6 7.76 40.42 -9.49
C PHE A 6 9.29 40.55 -9.56
N GLY A 7 9.99 39.77 -8.74
CA GLY A 7 11.45 39.63 -8.81
C GLY A 7 11.83 38.81 -10.05
N VAL A 8 12.08 39.50 -11.16
CA VAL A 8 12.69 38.91 -12.35
C VAL A 8 14.21 38.82 -12.09
N ASN A 9 14.68 37.66 -11.64
CA ASN A 9 16.12 37.37 -11.60
C ASN A 9 16.63 37.14 -13.03
N ASN A 10 16.90 38.23 -13.75
CA ASN A 10 17.62 38.17 -15.01
C ASN A 10 19.11 37.96 -14.73
N GLU A 11 19.64 36.79 -15.08
CA GLU A 11 21.07 36.48 -15.10
C GLU A 11 21.80 37.27 -16.21
N LEU A 12 21.77 38.61 -16.12
CA LEU A 12 22.59 39.44 -17.00
C LEU A 12 24.03 39.41 -16.47
N PRO A 13 25.04 39.23 -17.34
CA PRO A 13 26.44 39.22 -16.95
C PRO A 13 26.89 40.65 -16.59
N GLY A 14 26.56 41.07 -15.37
CA GLY A 14 27.09 42.29 -14.76
C GLY A 14 28.51 42.07 -14.23
N PRO A 15 29.28 43.15 -14.01
CA PRO A 15 30.61 43.06 -13.40
C PRO A 15 30.50 42.44 -12.00
N LYS A 16 31.01 41.22 -11.83
CA LYS A 16 31.06 40.51 -10.54
C LYS A 16 32.29 41.00 -9.77
N LEU A 17 32.09 41.47 -8.54
CA LEU A 17 33.20 41.77 -7.64
C LEU A 17 34.06 40.50 -7.44
N PRO A 18 35.40 40.61 -7.45
CA PRO A 18 36.27 39.47 -7.24
C PRO A 18 36.00 38.88 -5.86
N ARG A 19 35.50 37.65 -5.82
CA ARG A 19 35.31 36.92 -4.58
C ARG A 19 36.69 36.56 -4.01
N VAL A 20 36.89 36.80 -2.72
CA VAL A 20 38.10 36.35 -2.01
C VAL A 20 38.24 34.84 -2.20
N ASN A 21 39.35 34.41 -2.80
CA ASN A 21 39.59 33.00 -3.10
C ASN A 21 39.63 32.19 -1.79
N PRO A 22 38.87 31.09 -1.67
CA PRO A 22 38.96 30.23 -0.50
C PRO A 22 40.36 29.59 -0.43
N SER A 23 40.91 29.48 0.78
CA SER A 23 42.28 28.96 1.01
C SER A 23 42.42 27.44 0.88
N ASN A 24 41.32 26.71 0.61
CA ASN A 24 41.33 25.25 0.54
C ASN A 24 40.52 24.73 -0.66
N PHE A 25 41.24 24.29 -1.68
CA PHE A 25 40.70 23.74 -2.93
C PHE A 25 40.73 22.20 -2.96
N ARG A 26 40.93 21.54 -1.81
CA ARG A 26 40.92 20.08 -1.76
C ARG A 26 39.57 19.55 -2.22
N ARG A 27 39.60 18.65 -3.22
CA ARG A 27 38.43 17.94 -3.73
C ARG A 27 38.08 16.81 -2.78
N SER A 28 36.82 16.75 -2.33
CA SER A 28 36.32 15.57 -1.62
C SER A 28 36.00 14.45 -2.61
N GLN A 29 36.41 13.23 -2.29
CA GLN A 29 35.99 12.03 -3.03
C GLN A 29 34.54 11.72 -2.66
N HIS A 30 33.62 12.40 -3.36
CA HIS A 30 32.17 12.22 -3.21
C HIS A 30 31.63 11.07 -4.07
N PHE A 31 32.28 10.81 -5.20
CA PHE A 31 31.90 9.76 -6.13
C PHE A 31 32.93 8.64 -6.05
N GLU A 32 32.53 7.53 -5.46
CA GLU A 32 33.36 6.33 -5.30
C GLU A 32 32.58 5.10 -5.80
N VAL A 33 33.32 4.10 -6.27
CA VAL A 33 32.78 2.79 -6.65
C VAL A 33 32.96 1.85 -5.48
N VAL A 34 31.87 1.40 -4.87
CA VAL A 34 31.90 0.45 -3.75
C VAL A 34 31.30 -0.86 -4.22
N GLN A 35 32.05 -1.97 -4.09
CA GLN A 35 31.61 -3.31 -4.51
C GLN A 35 31.13 -3.38 -5.98
N GLY A 36 31.81 -2.68 -6.88
CA GLY A 36 31.53 -2.70 -8.32
C GLY A 36 30.37 -1.80 -8.78
N VAL A 37 29.71 -1.09 -7.85
CA VAL A 37 28.62 -0.16 -8.16
C VAL A 37 29.08 1.27 -7.89
N SER A 38 28.92 2.16 -8.88
CA SER A 38 29.19 3.59 -8.72
C SER A 38 28.10 4.24 -7.87
N ASN A 39 28.48 4.93 -6.79
CA ASN A 39 27.54 5.67 -5.92
C ASN A 39 27.07 7.00 -6.56
N SER A 40 27.01 7.09 -7.88
CA SER A 40 26.62 8.30 -8.63
C SER A 40 25.21 8.82 -8.30
N ILE A 41 24.31 7.93 -7.84
CA ILE A 41 22.92 8.26 -7.51
C ILE A 41 22.73 8.44 -5.99
N GLN A 42 23.64 7.90 -5.16
CA GLN A 42 23.52 7.94 -3.71
C GLN A 42 24.31 9.12 -3.13
N ARG A 43 23.55 10.20 -2.93
CA ARG A 43 23.91 11.45 -2.24
C ARG A 43 25.00 11.28 -1.18
N MET A 44 26.06 12.05 -1.37
CA MET A 44 26.96 12.63 -0.38
C MET A 44 27.17 11.85 0.92
N ILE A 45 28.39 11.31 1.12
CA ILE A 45 28.79 10.69 2.39
C ILE A 45 28.56 11.68 3.55
N PRO A 46 27.80 11.32 4.60
CA PRO A 46 27.55 12.20 5.75
C PRO A 46 28.87 12.69 6.35
N GLY A 47 29.02 14.01 6.52
CA GLY A 47 30.24 14.64 7.04
C GLY A 47 31.31 14.98 5.99
N LYS A 48 31.17 14.55 4.73
CA LYS A 48 32.00 15.03 3.62
C LYS A 48 31.36 16.28 3.01
N VAL A 49 31.76 17.45 3.48
CA VAL A 49 31.42 18.74 2.86
C VAL A 49 32.16 18.93 1.52
N GLY A 50 31.57 19.74 0.63
CA GLY A 50 32.15 20.07 -0.68
C GLY A 50 33.41 20.94 -0.59
N ILE A 51 33.92 21.37 -1.76
CA ILE A 51 35.11 22.23 -1.87
C ILE A 51 34.95 23.46 -0.97
N GLY A 52 35.94 23.74 -0.11
CA GLY A 52 35.90 24.86 0.84
C GLY A 52 35.21 24.59 2.18
N LYS A 53 34.80 23.35 2.46
CA LYS A 53 34.21 22.90 3.75
C LYS A 53 32.95 23.64 4.23
N ARG A 54 32.24 24.34 3.34
CA ARG A 54 31.01 25.04 3.71
C ARG A 54 29.83 24.06 3.70
N PRO A 55 29.04 23.95 4.78
CA PRO A 55 27.76 23.27 4.73
C PRO A 55 26.82 24.02 3.76
N LEU A 56 26.04 23.29 2.98
CA LEU A 56 25.04 23.90 2.09
C LEU A 56 23.88 24.42 2.92
N GLU A 57 23.31 25.56 2.50
CA GLU A 57 22.30 26.33 3.24
C GLU A 57 20.98 25.58 3.50
N ASN A 58 20.78 24.43 2.85
CA ASN A 58 19.60 23.57 2.97
C ASN A 58 19.91 22.15 3.48
N GLU A 59 20.97 21.95 4.27
CA GLU A 59 21.30 20.67 4.91
C GLU A 59 20.27 20.30 5.99
N ARG A 60 19.13 19.73 5.58
CA ARG A 60 18.47 18.70 6.38
C ARG A 60 19.23 17.40 6.13
N CYS A 61 20.05 17.03 7.10
CA CYS A 61 20.73 15.75 7.15
C CYS A 61 19.67 14.67 7.47
N ASP A 62 18.89 14.29 6.45
CA ASP A 62 18.24 13.00 6.49
C ASP A 62 19.35 11.99 6.15
N THR A 63 19.78 11.21 7.12
CA THR A 63 20.73 10.12 6.91
C THR A 63 20.08 9.05 6.04
N TRP A 64 20.25 9.12 4.72
CA TRP A 64 19.85 8.06 3.79
C TRP A 64 20.95 6.99 3.75
N THR A 65 21.04 6.17 4.81
CA THR A 65 21.75 4.88 4.73
C THR A 65 21.03 3.98 3.73
N PHE A 66 21.78 3.37 2.81
CA PHE A 66 21.28 2.34 1.90
C PHE A 66 20.56 1.26 2.74
N GLY A 67 19.23 1.18 2.58
CA GLY A 67 18.37 0.37 3.45
C GLY A 67 17.89 1.11 4.69
N GLU A 68 17.11 2.18 4.53
CA GLU A 68 16.08 2.48 5.54
C GLU A 68 15.17 1.25 5.62
N LYS A 69 15.43 0.38 6.59
CA LYS A 69 14.35 -0.41 7.16
C LYS A 69 13.35 0.63 7.60
N THR A 70 12.21 0.68 6.92
CA THR A 70 11.00 1.34 7.44
C THR A 70 10.96 1.03 8.92
N GLN A 71 11.24 2.04 9.75
CA GLN A 71 11.19 1.91 11.19
C GLN A 71 9.71 1.72 11.54
N THR A 72 9.21 0.51 11.32
CA THR A 72 8.16 0.01 12.17
C THR A 72 8.76 0.09 13.57
N ASN A 73 8.13 0.86 14.45
CA ASN A 73 8.42 0.91 15.89
C ASN A 73 8.27 -0.50 16.47
N GLN A 74 9.20 -1.39 16.14
CA GLN A 74 9.24 -2.76 16.62
C GLN A 74 10.00 -2.68 17.93
N ILE A 75 9.29 -2.99 19.02
CA ILE A 75 9.89 -3.19 20.33
C ILE A 75 11.07 -4.17 20.15
N PRO A 76 12.27 -3.89 20.68
CA PRO A 76 13.40 -4.80 20.56
C PRO A 76 13.00 -6.17 21.12
N GLY A 77 12.89 -7.18 20.25
CA GLY A 77 12.41 -8.53 20.56
C GLY A 77 11.09 -8.93 19.92
N SER A 78 10.36 -8.02 19.28
CA SER A 78 9.17 -8.38 18.49
C SER A 78 9.58 -9.02 17.17
N LEU A 79 9.07 -10.22 16.90
CA LEU A 79 9.27 -10.90 15.62
C LEU A 79 8.62 -10.08 14.50
N PRO A 80 9.22 -10.02 13.30
CA PRO A 80 8.67 -9.25 12.21
C PRO A 80 7.30 -9.79 11.77
N LYS A 81 6.42 -8.90 11.30
CA LYS A 81 5.02 -9.21 10.94
C LYS A 81 4.90 -10.43 10.01
N TRP A 82 5.70 -10.48 8.95
CA TRP A 82 5.67 -11.55 7.97
C TRP A 82 5.99 -12.92 8.57
N LEU A 83 6.81 -12.97 9.63
CA LEU A 83 7.16 -14.20 10.32
C LEU A 83 6.08 -14.59 11.34
N VAL A 84 5.55 -13.62 12.09
CA VAL A 84 4.47 -13.84 13.06
C VAL A 84 3.19 -14.34 12.38
N ASN A 85 2.95 -13.89 11.16
CA ASN A 85 1.74 -14.17 10.40
C ASN A 85 1.95 -15.12 9.21
N ASP A 86 3.09 -15.81 9.12
CA ASP A 86 3.35 -16.81 8.09
C ASP A 86 2.18 -17.81 8.01
N LYS A 87 1.67 -18.04 6.80
CA LYS A 87 0.55 -18.97 6.49
C LYS A 87 -0.79 -18.66 7.18
N LYS A 88 -0.94 -17.54 7.87
CA LYS A 88 -2.24 -17.12 8.41
C LYS A 88 -3.02 -16.37 7.33
N ILE A 89 -4.17 -16.94 6.96
CA ILE A 89 -5.01 -16.42 5.87
C ILE A 89 -6.41 -16.20 6.42
N LEU A 90 -6.97 -15.03 6.16
CA LEU A 90 -8.38 -14.78 6.39
C LEU A 90 -9.19 -15.10 5.14
N ARG A 91 -10.24 -15.90 5.28
CA ARG A 91 -11.17 -16.26 4.22
C ARG A 91 -12.56 -15.68 4.49
N PHE A 92 -13.11 -14.98 3.50
CA PHE A 92 -14.46 -14.46 3.49
C PHE A 92 -15.24 -15.02 2.30
N TRP A 93 -16.53 -15.24 2.50
CA TRP A 93 -17.48 -15.52 1.42
C TRP A 93 -18.15 -14.23 0.99
N SER A 94 -18.27 -14.04 -0.31
CA SER A 94 -18.91 -12.86 -0.88
C SER A 94 -19.68 -13.21 -2.16
N TYR A 95 -20.55 -12.31 -2.58
CA TYR A 95 -21.19 -12.38 -3.88
C TYR A 95 -21.11 -11.05 -4.61
N LEU A 96 -21.24 -11.12 -5.93
CA LEU A 96 -21.34 -9.97 -6.82
C LEU A 96 -22.65 -10.08 -7.58
N ILE A 97 -23.36 -8.97 -7.74
CA ILE A 97 -24.55 -8.88 -8.59
C ILE A 97 -24.13 -8.22 -9.91
N GLU A 98 -24.21 -8.96 -11.00
CA GLU A 98 -23.82 -8.54 -12.32
C GLU A 98 -25.09 -8.23 -13.15
N PRO A 99 -25.27 -7.00 -13.64
CA PRO A 99 -26.41 -6.68 -14.49
C PRO A 99 -26.25 -7.32 -15.87
N ILE A 100 -27.24 -8.09 -16.33
CA ILE A 100 -27.23 -8.66 -17.68
C ILE A 100 -27.88 -7.66 -18.64
N SER A 101 -27.11 -7.12 -19.58
CA SER A 101 -27.62 -6.18 -20.59
C SER A 101 -28.30 -6.87 -21.78
N GLU A 102 -27.97 -8.14 -22.04
CA GLU A 102 -28.49 -8.89 -23.20
C GLU A 102 -29.75 -9.67 -22.82
N GLY A 103 -30.92 -9.05 -22.97
CA GLY A 103 -32.20 -9.77 -22.87
C GLY A 103 -33.46 -8.98 -22.51
N GLY A 104 -33.36 -7.66 -22.28
CA GLY A 104 -34.54 -6.80 -22.08
C GLY A 104 -35.36 -7.02 -20.80
N LEU A 105 -35.06 -8.05 -20.01
CA LEU A 105 -35.83 -8.43 -18.81
C LEU A 105 -35.27 -7.91 -17.48
N GLY A 106 -34.21 -7.09 -17.49
CA GLY A 106 -33.63 -6.50 -16.27
C GLY A 106 -33.13 -7.53 -15.24
N THR A 107 -32.72 -8.72 -15.68
CA THR A 107 -32.28 -9.80 -14.79
C THR A 107 -30.84 -9.59 -14.35
N SER A 108 -30.56 -9.77 -13.06
CA SER A 108 -29.21 -9.68 -12.50
C SER A 108 -28.68 -11.07 -12.15
N LEU A 109 -27.44 -11.37 -12.53
CA LEU A 109 -26.75 -12.62 -12.21
C LEU A 109 -26.00 -12.49 -10.88
N LYS A 110 -26.24 -13.40 -9.95
CA LYS A 110 -25.51 -13.46 -8.67
C LYS A 110 -24.36 -14.46 -8.77
N ARG A 111 -23.11 -13.97 -8.72
CA ARG A 111 -21.88 -14.76 -8.79
C ARG A 111 -21.24 -14.88 -7.41
N ARG A 112 -20.64 -16.03 -7.08
CA ARG A 112 -20.12 -16.34 -5.73
C ARG A 112 -18.59 -16.32 -5.71
N PHE A 113 -18.00 -15.74 -4.67
CA PHE A 113 -16.56 -15.58 -4.54
C PHE A 113 -16.05 -15.95 -3.15
N ASN A 114 -14.83 -16.48 -3.09
CA ASN A 114 -14.01 -16.49 -1.88
C ASN A 114 -12.99 -15.35 -1.96
N VAL A 115 -12.94 -14.53 -0.93
CA VAL A 115 -11.92 -13.49 -0.75
C VAL A 115 -10.93 -13.99 0.29
N TYR A 116 -9.66 -14.04 -0.09
CA TYR A 116 -8.54 -14.40 0.78
C TYR A 116 -7.69 -13.18 1.08
N TYR A 117 -7.44 -12.92 2.36
CA TYR A 117 -6.56 -11.88 2.85
C TYR A 117 -5.36 -12.53 3.55
N PHE A 118 -4.15 -12.22 3.11
CA PHE A 118 -2.92 -12.79 3.65
C PHE A 118 -2.34 -11.85 4.71
N LEU A 119 -2.24 -12.33 5.96
CA LEU A 119 -1.81 -11.52 7.10
C LEU A 119 -0.31 -11.21 7.11
N GLU A 120 0.47 -11.94 6.30
CA GLU A 120 1.92 -11.77 6.19
C GLU A 120 2.31 -10.48 5.45
N ASP A 121 1.58 -10.13 4.39
CA ASP A 121 1.93 -9.06 3.45
C ASP A 121 0.76 -8.11 3.09
N ASP A 122 -0.40 -8.28 3.73
CA ASP A 122 -1.64 -7.52 3.46
C ASP A 122 -2.12 -7.63 2.00
N SER A 123 -1.81 -8.73 1.33
CA SER A 123 -2.29 -9.00 -0.02
C SER A 123 -3.67 -9.65 -0.01
N ILE A 124 -4.40 -9.46 -1.11
CA ILE A 124 -5.73 -10.01 -1.33
C ILE A 124 -5.71 -10.88 -2.59
N LYS A 125 -6.38 -12.03 -2.54
CA LYS A 125 -6.66 -12.89 -3.69
C LYS A 125 -8.16 -13.17 -3.70
N VAL A 126 -8.78 -13.11 -4.87
CA VAL A 126 -10.21 -13.44 -5.02
C VAL A 126 -10.35 -14.61 -5.98
N THR A 127 -11.08 -15.63 -5.55
CA THR A 127 -11.46 -16.74 -6.43
C THR A 127 -12.95 -16.79 -6.60
N GLU A 128 -13.38 -17.05 -7.82
CA GLU A 128 -14.76 -17.32 -8.14
C GLU A 128 -15.08 -18.79 -7.90
N ILE A 129 -16.28 -19.06 -7.41
CA ILE A 129 -16.81 -20.40 -7.23
C ILE A 129 -17.90 -20.62 -8.27
N HIS A 130 -17.64 -21.52 -9.21
CA HIS A 130 -18.66 -22.01 -10.13
C HIS A 130 -19.16 -23.37 -9.64
N SER A 131 -20.48 -23.51 -9.53
CA SER A 131 -21.12 -24.81 -9.28
C SER A 131 -21.84 -25.24 -10.54
N SER A 132 -21.41 -26.34 -11.14
CA SER A 132 -22.06 -26.95 -12.30
C SER A 132 -22.16 -28.45 -12.09
N MET A 133 -23.39 -28.99 -12.12
CA MET A 133 -23.67 -30.43 -12.04
C MET A 133 -22.93 -31.14 -10.90
N GLY A 134 -22.90 -30.54 -9.70
CA GLY A 134 -22.23 -31.09 -8.51
C GLY A 134 -20.71 -30.95 -8.50
N ARG A 135 -20.09 -30.39 -9.56
CA ARG A 135 -18.67 -30.05 -9.58
C ARG A 135 -18.50 -28.59 -9.18
N VAL A 136 -17.73 -28.38 -8.12
CA VAL A 136 -17.29 -27.05 -7.71
C VAL A 136 -15.94 -26.77 -8.36
N SER A 137 -15.87 -25.73 -9.19
CA SER A 137 -14.62 -25.25 -9.75
C SER A 137 -14.27 -23.88 -9.16
N HIS A 138 -12.97 -23.69 -8.94
CA HIS A 138 -12.43 -22.46 -8.40
C HIS A 138 -11.59 -21.78 -9.46
N GLU A 139 -12.05 -20.63 -9.94
CA GLU A 139 -11.31 -19.83 -10.90
C GLU A 139 -10.69 -18.62 -10.21
N THR A 140 -9.47 -18.23 -10.60
CA THR A 140 -8.85 -17.03 -10.02
C THR A 140 -9.42 -15.79 -10.70
N PHE A 141 -10.27 -15.07 -9.97
CA PHE A 141 -10.84 -13.81 -10.44
C PHE A 141 -9.84 -12.65 -10.30
N ILE A 142 -9.18 -12.55 -9.13
CA ILE A 142 -8.12 -11.57 -8.86
C ILE A 142 -6.89 -12.32 -8.34
N ARG A 143 -5.75 -12.12 -9.00
CA ARG A 143 -4.45 -12.66 -8.57
C ARG A 143 -3.99 -12.00 -7.27
N ARG A 144 -3.21 -12.73 -6.47
CA ARG A 144 -2.71 -12.27 -5.18
C ARG A 144 -1.82 -11.04 -5.34
N HIS A 145 -2.23 -9.91 -4.76
CA HIS A 145 -1.43 -8.68 -4.62
C HIS A 145 -2.14 -7.71 -3.65
N ARG A 146 -1.50 -6.60 -3.29
CA ARG A 146 -2.11 -5.57 -2.44
C ARG A 146 -3.03 -4.67 -3.28
N ILE A 147 -4.30 -4.61 -2.90
CA ILE A 147 -5.31 -3.85 -3.65
C ILE A 147 -5.42 -2.45 -3.02
N PRO A 148 -5.34 -1.36 -3.81
CA PRO A 148 -5.54 -0.02 -3.30
C PRO A 148 -6.98 0.17 -2.85
N PHE A 149 -7.17 0.82 -1.71
CA PHE A 149 -8.51 1.11 -1.20
C PHE A 149 -9.16 2.20 -2.07
N LYS A 150 -10.25 1.84 -2.75
CA LYS A 150 -11.10 2.78 -3.49
C LYS A 150 -12.44 2.83 -2.78
N GLY A 151 -12.68 3.91 -2.03
CA GLY A 151 -13.92 4.07 -1.29
C GLY A 151 -13.96 5.37 -0.50
N ASN A 152 -15.15 5.95 -0.38
CA ASN A 152 -15.42 7.14 0.43
C ASN A 152 -16.04 6.78 1.81
N LYS A 153 -16.09 5.48 2.13
CA LYS A 153 -16.71 4.95 3.36
C LYS A 153 -15.70 4.95 4.52
N PHE A 154 -16.23 4.88 5.74
CA PHE A 154 -15.50 4.92 7.02
C PHE A 154 -14.24 4.04 6.96
N ARG A 155 -13.06 4.66 6.99
CA ARG A 155 -11.79 3.97 7.17
C ARG A 155 -11.34 4.10 8.60
N LEU A 156 -10.99 2.98 9.22
CA LEU A 156 -10.36 2.98 10.53
C LEU A 156 -8.93 3.55 10.47
N LYS A 157 -8.25 3.41 9.32
CA LYS A 157 -6.90 3.97 9.07
C LYS A 157 -6.86 4.77 7.76
N PRO A 158 -7.05 6.09 7.79
CA PRO A 158 -7.06 6.91 6.59
C PRO A 158 -5.71 7.01 5.87
N ASN A 159 -4.60 6.70 6.56
CA ASN A 159 -3.24 6.92 6.04
C ASN A 159 -2.67 5.76 5.19
N ASP A 160 -3.27 4.58 5.20
CA ASP A 160 -2.76 3.44 4.42
C ASP A 160 -3.38 3.47 3.00
N PRO A 161 -2.63 3.47 1.89
CA PRO A 161 -3.25 3.43 0.56
C PRO A 161 -3.92 2.09 0.21
N TYR A 162 -3.67 1.02 0.97
CA TYR A 162 -4.16 -0.33 0.67
C TYR A 162 -5.31 -0.76 1.58
N ILE A 163 -6.09 -1.74 1.10
CA ILE A 163 -7.16 -2.38 1.87
C ILE A 163 -6.54 -3.18 3.02
N ASN A 164 -7.03 -2.96 4.24
CA ASN A 164 -6.61 -3.73 5.42
C ASN A 164 -7.72 -4.67 5.90
N PHE A 165 -7.36 -5.65 6.73
CA PHE A 165 -8.33 -6.55 7.36
C PHE A 165 -9.34 -5.83 8.26
N TRP A 166 -9.00 -4.65 8.78
CA TRP A 166 -9.90 -3.81 9.56
C TRP A 166 -11.07 -3.25 8.74
N ASP A 167 -10.85 -3.09 7.43
CA ASP A 167 -11.86 -2.55 6.51
C ASP A 167 -12.80 -3.66 5.99
N LEU A 168 -12.55 -4.93 6.36
CA LEU A 168 -13.33 -6.10 5.95
C LEU A 168 -14.29 -6.52 7.07
N ASN A 169 -15.59 -6.34 6.87
CA ASN A 169 -16.62 -6.76 7.82
C ASN A 169 -17.84 -7.33 7.09
N LEU A 170 -18.66 -8.14 7.79
CA LEU A 170 -19.83 -8.78 7.21
C LEU A 170 -20.91 -7.75 6.86
N GLY A 171 -21.55 -7.95 5.72
CA GLY A 171 -22.56 -7.05 5.16
C GLY A 171 -22.02 -5.78 4.51
N PHE A 172 -20.70 -5.55 4.58
CA PHE A 172 -20.09 -4.44 3.87
C PHE A 172 -19.79 -4.82 2.41
N GLU A 173 -19.87 -3.79 1.59
CA GLU A 173 -19.55 -3.82 0.18
C GLU A 173 -18.07 -3.47 -0.02
N LEU A 174 -17.31 -4.45 -0.50
CA LEU A 174 -15.91 -4.37 -0.83
C LEU A 174 -15.77 -4.07 -2.33
N GLU A 175 -15.36 -2.86 -2.68
CA GLU A 175 -15.13 -2.48 -4.08
C GLU A 175 -13.74 -2.92 -4.55
N LEU A 176 -13.68 -3.85 -5.50
CA LEU A 176 -12.45 -4.35 -6.11
C LEU A 176 -12.50 -4.08 -7.60
N TYR A 177 -11.57 -3.26 -8.10
CA TYR A 177 -11.46 -2.91 -9.53
C TYR A 177 -12.77 -2.41 -10.18
N GLY A 178 -13.54 -1.59 -9.46
CA GLY A 178 -14.81 -1.04 -9.95
C GLY A 178 -15.98 -2.03 -9.90
N ARG A 179 -15.80 -3.17 -9.21
CA ARG A 179 -16.85 -4.15 -8.96
C ARG A 179 -17.11 -4.28 -7.46
N ALA A 180 -18.38 -4.21 -7.09
CA ALA A 180 -18.83 -4.31 -5.71
C ALA A 180 -19.05 -5.76 -5.29
N HIS A 181 -18.29 -6.23 -4.30
CA HIS A 181 -18.46 -7.53 -3.68
C HIS A 181 -19.10 -7.38 -2.30
N VAL A 182 -20.25 -7.98 -2.07
CA VAL A 182 -20.91 -7.97 -0.76
C VAL A 182 -20.40 -9.15 0.06
N ILE A 183 -19.75 -8.89 1.19
CA ILE A 183 -19.27 -9.93 2.10
C ILE A 183 -20.45 -10.47 2.91
N THR A 184 -20.67 -11.78 2.88
CA THR A 184 -21.81 -12.43 3.57
C THR A 184 -21.42 -13.11 4.86
N ASP A 185 -20.31 -13.83 4.84
CA ASP A 185 -19.89 -14.72 5.93
C ASP A 185 -18.36 -14.90 5.91
N CYS A 186 -17.79 -15.51 6.93
CA CYS A 186 -16.35 -15.71 7.07
C CYS A 186 -15.98 -17.01 7.77
N ASP A 187 -14.78 -17.54 7.53
CA ASP A 187 -14.32 -18.80 8.10
C ASP A 187 -14.15 -18.72 9.64
N PRO A 188 -14.38 -19.79 10.43
CA PRO A 188 -14.31 -19.72 11.90
C PRO A 188 -12.97 -19.24 12.46
N PHE A 189 -11.87 -19.53 11.74
CA PHE A 189 -10.56 -18.99 12.07
C PHE A 189 -10.55 -17.46 11.99
N THR A 190 -11.18 -16.90 10.95
CA THR A 190 -11.23 -15.45 10.75
C THR A 190 -12.08 -14.75 11.80
N THR A 191 -13.22 -15.32 12.17
CA THR A 191 -14.05 -14.78 13.25
C THR A 191 -13.26 -14.71 14.55
N SER A 192 -12.55 -15.80 14.87
CA SER A 192 -11.69 -15.87 16.05
C SER A 192 -10.54 -14.86 16.01
N TYR A 193 -9.91 -14.68 14.84
CA TYR A 193 -8.82 -13.73 14.65
C TYR A 193 -9.30 -12.27 14.78
N LEU A 194 -10.38 -11.92 14.09
CA LEU A 194 -10.97 -10.58 14.11
C LEU A 194 -11.43 -10.19 15.53
N THR A 195 -12.06 -11.13 16.25
CA THR A 195 -12.45 -10.94 17.65
C THR A 195 -11.23 -10.71 18.55
N LYS A 196 -10.14 -11.46 18.37
CA LYS A 196 -8.88 -11.26 19.11
C LYS A 196 -8.23 -9.91 18.82
N CYS A 197 -8.37 -9.41 17.58
CA CYS A 197 -7.94 -8.07 17.22
C CYS A 197 -8.86 -6.97 17.76
N GLY A 198 -10.06 -7.30 18.26
CA GLY A 198 -11.02 -6.32 18.76
C GLY A 198 -11.95 -5.74 17.69
N VAL A 199 -12.05 -6.40 16.52
CA VAL A 199 -13.05 -6.06 15.50
C VAL A 199 -14.39 -6.63 15.92
N GLN A 200 -15.40 -5.78 16.08
CA GLN A 200 -16.79 -6.21 16.26
C GLN A 200 -17.37 -6.59 14.90
N MET A 201 -17.59 -7.89 14.70
CA MET A 201 -18.19 -8.40 13.46
C MET A 201 -19.70 -8.23 13.49
N ASN A 202 -20.25 -7.86 12.34
CA ASN A 202 -21.70 -7.87 12.11
C ASN A 202 -22.24 -9.31 12.08
N PRO A 203 -23.56 -9.52 12.29
CA PRO A 203 -24.18 -10.82 12.05
C PRO A 203 -24.03 -11.24 10.59
N SER A 204 -23.94 -12.56 10.35
CA SER A 204 -23.86 -13.11 9.00
C SER A 204 -25.14 -12.82 8.22
N ILE A 205 -24.98 -12.48 6.93
CA ILE A 205 -26.11 -12.27 6.03
C ILE A 205 -26.44 -13.62 5.40
N ALA A 206 -27.59 -14.18 5.77
CA ALA A 206 -28.04 -15.51 5.37
C ALA A 206 -28.39 -15.66 3.87
N GLU A 207 -28.25 -14.61 3.05
CA GLU A 207 -28.52 -14.65 1.61
C GLU A 207 -27.39 -15.29 0.77
N MET A 208 -26.83 -16.41 1.24
CA MET A 208 -26.09 -17.28 0.33
C MET A 208 -27.07 -18.27 -0.30
N PRO A 209 -27.32 -18.22 -1.63
CA PRO A 209 -28.00 -19.32 -2.28
C PRO A 209 -27.17 -20.59 -2.07
N ASP A 210 -27.85 -21.69 -1.81
CA ASP A 210 -27.38 -22.91 -1.13
C ASP A 210 -25.89 -23.25 -1.30
N ARG A 211 -25.22 -23.45 -0.15
CA ARG A 211 -23.90 -24.11 -0.09
C ARG A 211 -24.09 -25.48 -0.74
N CYS A 212 -23.38 -25.76 -1.83
CA CYS A 212 -23.30 -27.14 -2.31
C CYS A 212 -22.63 -27.96 -1.20
N SER A 213 -23.43 -28.80 -0.55
CA SER A 213 -23.05 -29.80 0.44
C SER A 213 -22.14 -30.85 -0.16
#